data_AF-A0A7Y7LXN7-F1
#
_entry.id   AF-A0A7Y7LXN7-F1
#
_cell.length_a   1.000
_cell.length_b   1.000
_cell.length_c   1.000
_cell.angle_alpha   90.00
_cell.angle_beta   90.00
_cell.angle_gamma   90.00
#
_symmetry.space_group_name_H-M   'P 1'
#
loop_
_entity.id
_entity.type
_entity.pdbx_description
1 polymer ?
#
loop_
_entity_poly.entity_id
_entity_poly.type
_entity_poly.pdbx_seq_one_letter_code
_entity_poly.pdbx_strand_id
1 'polypeptide(L)'
;MFDNVDAALSVARRRLDSLRRDPVKHARHAIKVLMKFKLLEVQSISIVDWEAWLRGTAYLAAIRKRFFGDVELDRLTEDILGELIAAGAARM
;
A
#
# COMPACT_ATOMS: atom_id res chain seq x y z
N MET A 1 6.01 -26.09 -24.56
CA MET A 1 6.50 -27.01 -23.52
C MET A 1 6.93 -26.12 -22.35
N PHE A 2 6.63 -26.49 -21.10
CA PHE A 2 7.05 -25.68 -19.93
C PHE A 2 8.41 -26.20 -19.48
N ASP A 3 9.47 -25.60 -20.01
CA ASP A 3 10.79 -26.21 -20.00
C ASP A 3 11.58 -25.93 -18.70
N ASN A 4 11.03 -25.12 -17.79
CA ASN A 4 11.75 -24.67 -16.59
C ASN A 4 10.85 -24.51 -15.36
N VAL A 5 9.95 -25.48 -15.14
CA VAL A 5 8.97 -25.46 -14.04
C VAL A 5 9.67 -25.36 -12.67
N ASP A 6 10.76 -26.09 -12.46
CA ASP A 6 11.44 -26.11 -11.16
C ASP A 6 12.06 -24.76 -10.79
N ALA A 7 12.69 -24.07 -11.75
CA ALA A 7 13.20 -22.73 -11.51
C ALA A 7 12.07 -21.73 -11.25
N ALA A 8 10.96 -21.83 -12.00
CA ALA A 8 9.79 -20.97 -11.78
C ALA A 8 9.19 -21.14 -10.38
N LEU A 9 9.05 -22.39 -9.91
CA LEU A 9 8.57 -22.70 -8.57
C LEU A 9 9.54 -22.21 -7.48
N SER A 10 10.85 -22.36 -7.69
CA SER A 10 11.87 -21.85 -6.75
C SER A 10 11.78 -20.33 -6.58
N VAL A 11 11.62 -19.58 -7.69
CA VAL A 11 11.42 -18.12 -7.66
C VAL A 11 10.13 -17.76 -6.95
N ALA A 12 9.02 -18.43 -7.26
CA ALA A 12 7.72 -18.17 -6.63
C ALA A 12 7.77 -18.38 -5.12
N ARG A 13 8.35 -19.49 -4.65
CA ARG A 13 8.53 -19.78 -3.22
C ARG A 13 9.39 -18.73 -2.53
N ARG A 14 10.53 -18.35 -3.12
CA ARG A 14 11.41 -17.31 -2.56
C ARG A 14 10.70 -15.96 -2.41
N ARG A 15 9.89 -15.57 -3.41
CA ARG A 15 9.07 -14.34 -3.34
C ARG A 15 8.04 -14.44 -2.24
N LEU A 16 7.32 -15.56 -2.15
CA LEU A 16 6.35 -15.79 -1.07
C LEU A 16 7.00 -15.73 0.31
N ASP A 17 8.16 -16.35 0.49
CA ASP A 17 8.90 -16.30 1.76
C ASP A 17 9.34 -14.89 2.13
N SER A 18 9.70 -14.07 1.13
CA SER A 18 10.00 -12.66 1.35
C SER A 18 8.77 -11.87 1.81
N LEU A 19 7.62 -12.09 1.16
CA LEU A 19 6.35 -11.46 1.53
C LEU A 19 5.87 -11.88 2.92
N ARG A 20 6.10 -13.14 3.30
CA ARG A 20 5.71 -13.70 4.60
C ARG A 20 6.62 -13.28 5.75
N ARG A 21 7.88 -12.92 5.46
CA ARG A 21 8.88 -12.56 6.48
C ARG A 21 8.50 -11.30 7.25
N ASP A 22 7.86 -10.34 6.60
CA ASP A 22 7.42 -9.09 7.24
C ASP A 22 6.06 -8.64 6.66
N PRO A 23 4.96 -9.23 7.15
CA PRO A 23 3.63 -8.94 6.63
C PRO A 23 3.18 -7.51 6.95
N VAL A 24 3.69 -6.90 8.02
CA VAL A 24 3.35 -5.52 8.41
C VAL A 24 4.00 -4.53 7.44
N LYS A 25 5.28 -4.71 7.10
CA LYS A 25 5.94 -3.92 6.06
C LYS A 25 5.26 -4.08 4.71
N HIS A 26 4.84 -5.29 4.35
CA HIS A 26 4.11 -5.53 3.12
C HIS A 26 2.74 -4.82 3.11
N ALA A 27 2.01 -4.86 4.22
CA ALA A 27 0.74 -4.15 4.39
C ALA A 27 0.90 -2.62 4.27
N ARG A 28 1.95 -2.04 4.88
CA ARG A 28 2.27 -0.61 4.72
C ARG A 28 2.55 -0.27 3.25
N HIS A 29 3.32 -1.11 2.56
CA HIS A 29 3.60 -0.93 1.14
C HIS A 29 2.32 -0.99 0.29
N ALA A 30 1.40 -1.91 0.59
CA ALA A 30 0.11 -2.01 -0.10
C ALA A 30 -0.71 -0.71 0.03
N ILE A 31 -0.81 -0.13 1.23
CA ILE A 31 -1.50 1.16 1.44
C ILE A 31 -0.83 2.26 0.63
N LYS A 32 0.50 2.38 0.69
CA LYS A 32 1.26 3.37 -0.08
C LYS A 32 1.01 3.26 -1.58
N VAL A 33 0.97 2.03 -2.10
CA VAL A 33 0.68 1.77 -3.51
C VAL A 33 -0.73 2.22 -3.88
N LEU A 34 -1.74 1.91 -3.07
CA LEU A 34 -3.13 2.35 -3.31
C LEU A 34 -3.23 3.88 -3.36
N MET A 35 -2.63 4.56 -2.39
CA MET A 35 -2.59 6.03 -2.33
C MET A 35 -1.89 6.61 -3.55
N LYS A 36 -0.73 6.07 -3.93
CA LYS A 36 0.02 6.52 -5.12
C LYS A 36 -0.83 6.36 -6.38
N PHE A 37 -1.46 5.20 -6.58
CA PHE A 37 -2.29 4.98 -7.76
C PHE A 37 -3.51 5.90 -7.79
N LYS A 38 -4.11 6.19 -6.63
CA LYS A 38 -5.19 7.17 -6.56
C LYS A 38 -4.74 8.56 -7.00
N LEU A 39 -3.59 9.02 -6.50
CA LEU A 39 -3.04 10.33 -6.87
C LEU A 39 -2.65 10.38 -8.36
N LEU A 40 -2.13 9.28 -8.92
CA LEU A 40 -1.84 9.18 -10.35
C LEU A 40 -3.11 9.17 -11.22
N GLU A 41 -4.21 8.59 -10.73
CA GLU A 41 -5.50 8.60 -11.44
C GLU A 41 -6.06 10.02 -11.56
N VAL A 42 -6.13 10.74 -10.42
CA VAL A 42 -6.84 12.04 -10.35
C VAL A 42 -5.94 13.23 -10.66
N GLN A 43 -4.61 13.07 -10.58
CA GLN A 43 -3.55 14.08 -10.77
C GLN A 43 -3.55 15.24 -9.75
N SER A 44 -4.73 15.72 -9.37
CA SER A 44 -4.96 16.71 -8.32
C SER A 44 -6.28 16.41 -7.63
N ILE A 45 -6.34 16.57 -6.32
CA ILE A 45 -7.51 16.28 -5.50
C ILE A 45 -7.56 17.26 -4.34
N SER A 46 -8.77 17.71 -3.97
CA SER A 46 -8.92 18.53 -2.78
C SER A 46 -8.63 17.70 -1.52
N ILE A 47 -8.22 18.34 -0.42
CA ILE A 47 -8.01 17.64 0.85
C ILE A 47 -9.31 16.95 1.31
N VAL A 48 -10.46 17.61 1.12
CA VAL A 48 -11.77 17.07 1.50
C VAL A 48 -12.09 15.79 0.73
N ASP A 49 -11.91 15.80 -0.59
CA ASP A 49 -12.16 14.62 -1.44
C ASP A 49 -11.13 13.51 -1.18
N TRP A 50 -9.89 13.88 -0.88
CA TRP A 50 -8.83 12.96 -0.50
C TRP A 50 -9.18 12.20 0.77
N GLU A 51 -9.56 12.91 1.83
CA GLU A 51 -9.98 12.30 3.08
C GLU A 51 -11.25 11.47 2.92
N ALA A 52 -12.23 11.95 2.14
CA ALA A 52 -13.44 11.20 1.83
C ALA A 52 -13.10 9.88 1.12
N TRP A 53 -12.15 9.90 0.17
CA TRP A 53 -11.67 8.71 -0.49
C TRP A 53 -10.95 7.74 0.46
N LEU A 54 -10.07 8.24 1.33
CA LEU A 54 -9.37 7.42 2.33
C LEU A 54 -10.36 6.70 3.25
N ARG A 55 -11.34 7.43 3.81
CA ARG A 55 -12.36 6.89 4.71
C ARG A 55 -13.37 5.98 3.99
N GLY A 56 -13.66 6.26 2.72
CA GLY A 56 -14.57 5.46 1.89
C GLY A 56 -13.95 4.19 1.33
N THR A 57 -12.62 4.06 1.33
CA THR A 57 -11.94 2.90 0.74
C THR A 57 -11.88 1.73 1.73
N ALA A 58 -12.87 0.84 1.66
CA ALA A 58 -13.01 -0.32 2.56
C ALA A 58 -11.74 -1.19 2.70
N TYR A 59 -10.95 -1.31 1.63
CA TYR A 59 -9.73 -2.11 1.66
C TYR A 59 -8.63 -1.49 2.53
N LEU A 60 -8.53 -0.16 2.61
CA LEU A 60 -7.59 0.51 3.52
C LEU A 60 -7.95 0.22 4.98
N ALA A 61 -9.23 0.30 5.32
CA ALA A 61 -9.73 -0.03 6.66
C ALA A 61 -9.47 -1.51 7.01
N ALA A 62 -9.63 -2.42 6.05
CA ALA A 62 -9.35 -3.85 6.23
C ALA A 62 -7.86 -4.12 6.51
N ILE A 63 -6.95 -3.51 5.74
CA ILE A 63 -5.50 -3.63 5.96
C ILE A 63 -5.13 -3.06 7.33
N ARG A 64 -5.60 -1.85 7.66
CA ARG A 64 -5.35 -1.21 8.96
C ARG A 64 -5.80 -2.11 10.11
N LYS A 65 -7.04 -2.58 10.08
CA LYS A 65 -7.59 -3.47 11.12
C LYS A 65 -6.76 -4.76 11.27
N ARG A 66 -6.23 -5.30 10.17
CA ARG A 66 -5.50 -6.56 10.20
C ARG A 66 -4.05 -6.43 10.71
N PHE A 67 -3.36 -5.35 10.37
CA PHE A 67 -1.91 -5.21 10.57
C PHE A 67 -1.50 -4.01 11.44
N PHE A 68 -2.40 -3.06 11.67
CA PHE A 68 -2.16 -1.78 12.36
C PHE A 68 -3.31 -1.44 13.30
N GLY A 69 -3.80 -2.43 14.08
CA GLY A 69 -5.01 -2.30 14.91
C GLY A 69 -4.96 -1.16 15.94
N ASP A 70 -3.77 -0.80 16.41
CA ASP A 70 -3.53 0.24 17.41
C ASP A 70 -3.25 1.62 16.80
N VAL A 71 -3.35 1.77 15.48
CA VAL A 71 -3.07 3.02 14.76
C VAL A 71 -4.33 3.49 14.05
N GLU A 72 -4.70 4.74 14.28
CA GLU A 72 -5.81 5.36 13.57
C GLU A 72 -5.55 5.45 12.06
N LEU A 73 -6.63 5.34 11.26
CA LEU A 73 -6.49 5.30 9.79
C LEU A 73 -5.87 6.60 9.28
N ASP A 74 -6.38 7.73 9.77
CA ASP A 74 -5.96 9.06 9.35
C ASP A 74 -4.46 9.24 9.60
N ARG A 75 -3.99 8.97 10.83
CA ARG A 75 -2.57 9.01 11.19
C ARG A 75 -1.70 8.11 10.31
N LEU A 76 -2.14 6.87 10.07
CA LEU A 76 -1.41 5.93 9.22
C LEU A 76 -1.27 6.47 7.78
N THR A 77 -2.34 7.04 7.24
CA THR A 77 -2.37 7.57 5.88
C THR A 77 -1.63 8.91 5.76
N GLU A 78 -1.63 9.75 6.79
CA GLU A 78 -0.82 10.96 6.87
C GLU A 78 0.68 10.65 6.84
N ASP A 79 1.13 9.69 7.65
CA ASP A 79 2.54 9.25 7.66
C ASP A 79 2.96 8.76 6.26
N ILE A 80 2.11 7.97 5.60
CA ILE A 80 2.38 7.44 4.26
C ILE A 80 2.32 8.53 3.19
N LEU A 81 1.44 9.52 3.33
CA LEU A 81 1.40 10.68 2.44
C LEU A 81 2.71 11.48 2.56
N GLY A 82 3.23 11.65 3.78
CA GLY A 82 4.55 12.23 4.03
C GLY A 82 5.66 11.46 3.31
N GLU A 83 5.65 10.13 3.33
CA GLU A 83 6.60 9.31 2.56
C GLU A 83 6.49 9.56 1.05
N LEU A 84 5.27 9.69 0.52
CA LEU A 84 5.04 9.95 -0.91
C LEU A 84 5.53 11.33 -1.31
N ILE A 85 5.31 12.35 -0.47
CA ILE A 85 5.81 13.71 -0.70
C ILE A 85 7.35 13.72 -0.66
N ALA A 86 7.95 13.08 0.35
CA ALA A 86 9.41 12.99 0.47
C ALA A 86 10.06 12.25 -0.73
N ALA A 87 9.35 11.29 -1.31
CA ALA A 87 9.78 10.57 -2.51
C ALA A 87 9.47 11.31 -3.83
N GLY A 88 8.86 12.51 -3.79
CA GLY A 88 8.46 13.27 -4.98
C GLY A 88 7.28 12.67 -5.75
N ALA A 89 6.56 11.71 -5.16
CA ALA A 89 5.39 11.06 -5.76
C ALA A 89 4.08 11.85 -5.53
N ALA A 90 4.10 12.85 -4.65
CA ALA A 90 2.99 13.74 -4.35
C ALA A 90 3.53 15.12 -3.93
N ARG A 91 2.66 16.14 -3.94
CA ARG A 91 2.95 17.49 -3.42
C ARG A 91 1.66 18.11 -2.88
N MET A 92 1.78 19.04 -1.94
CA MET A 92 0.68 19.84 -1.40
C MET A 92 0.63 21.22 -2.04
#